data_AF-A0A317GTW3-F1
#
_entry.id   AF-A0A317GTW3-F1
#
_cell.length_a   1.000
_cell.length_b   1.000
_cell.length_c   1.000
_cell.angle_alpha   90.00
_cell.angle_beta   90.00
_cell.angle_gamma   90.00
#
_symmetry.space_group_name_H-M   'P 1'
#
loop_
_entity.id
_entity.type
_entity.pdbx_description
1 polymer ?
#
loop_
_entity_poly.entity_id
_entity_poly.type
_entity_poly.pdbx_seq_one_letter_code
_entity_poly.pdbx_strand_id
1 'polypeptide(L)' 'MAQTQERLPEEVVAALAHLLRELRFGSIEIVVHDGRITQIERREKVRIAADAARPTRNRTGVTAR' A
#
# COMPACT_ATOMS: atom_id res chain seq x y z
N MET A 1 7.87 -28.88 -31.01
CA MET A 1 8.35 -27.52 -30.70
C MET A 1 7.87 -27.20 -29.29
N ALA A 2 8.67 -27.53 -28.27
CA ALA A 2 8.29 -27.27 -26.88
C ALA A 2 8.34 -25.77 -26.65
N GLN A 3 7.21 -25.18 -26.28
CA GLN A 3 7.18 -23.82 -25.77
C GLN A 3 7.98 -23.86 -24.46
N THR A 4 9.23 -23.39 -24.48
CA THR A 4 9.95 -23.01 -23.27
C THR A 4 9.18 -21.82 -22.72
N GLN A 5 8.15 -22.11 -21.92
CA GLN A 5 7.50 -21.13 -21.08
C GLN A 5 8.65 -20.53 -20.24
N GLU A 6 9.00 -19.27 -20.46
CA GLU A 6 9.95 -18.57 -19.62
C GLU A 6 9.39 -18.60 -18.19
N ARG A 7 9.92 -19.53 -17.39
CA ARG A 7 9.53 -19.66 -16.00
C ARG A 7 10.10 -18.45 -15.28
N LEU A 8 9.21 -17.62 -14.76
CA LEU A 8 9.58 -16.56 -13.83
C LEU A 8 10.36 -17.19 -12.67
N PRO A 9 11.47 -16.56 -12.21
CA PRO A 9 12.22 -17.08 -11.08
C PRO A 9 11.31 -17.22 -9.85
N GLU A 10 11.39 -18.37 -9.19
CA GLU A 10 10.49 -18.71 -8.09
C GLU A 10 10.61 -17.75 -6.89
N GLU A 11 11.82 -17.22 -6.69
CA GLU A 11 12.10 -16.15 -5.72
C GLU A 11 11.29 -14.88 -5.99
N VAL A 12 11.16 -14.50 -7.27
CA VAL A 12 10.40 -13.31 -7.67
C VAL A 12 8.91 -13.51 -7.45
N VAL A 13 8.40 -14.71 -7.75
CA VAL A 13 7.00 -15.08 -7.50
C VAL A 13 6.72 -15.05 -6.00
N ALA A 14 7.61 -15.61 -5.18
CA ALA A 14 7.47 -15.62 -3.73
C ALA A 14 7.50 -14.19 -3.15
N ALA A 15 8.43 -13.34 -3.61
CA ALA A 15 8.53 -11.94 -3.21
C ALA A 15 7.27 -11.16 -3.58
N LEU A 16 6.76 -11.31 -4.81
CA LEU A 16 5.56 -10.63 -5.25
C LEU A 16 4.32 -11.10 -4.48
N ALA A 17 4.19 -12.41 -4.23
CA ALA A 17 3.12 -12.96 -3.42
C ALA A 17 3.16 -12.41 -1.98
N HIS A 18 4.34 -12.21 -1.42
CA HIS A 18 4.50 -11.61 -0.10
C HIS A 18 4.08 -10.13 -0.10
N LEU A 19 4.56 -9.34 -1.06
CA LEU A 19 4.19 -7.92 -1.19
C LEU A 19 2.68 -7.72 -1.36
N LEU A 20 2.03 -8.57 -2.17
CA LEU A 20 0.59 -8.55 -2.38
C LEU A 20 -0.19 -8.87 -1.10
N ARG A 21 0.32 -9.78 -0.24
CA ARG A 21 -0.34 -10.10 1.04
C ARG A 21 -0.25 -8.97 2.06
N GLU A 22 0.84 -8.21 2.04
CA GLU A 22 1.06 -7.12 3.01
C GLU A 22 0.43 -5.80 2.60
N LEU A 23 0.26 -5.56 1.30
CA LEU A 23 -0.25 -4.30 0.80
C LEU A 23 -1.75 -4.16 1.10
N ARG A 24 -2.08 -3.32 2.09
CA ARG A 24 -3.48 -3.04 2.46
C ARG A 24 -4.12 -2.01 1.55
N PHE A 25 -3.39 -0.94 1.22
CA PHE A 25 -3.85 0.13 0.36
C PHE A 25 -2.69 0.68 -0.45
N GLY A 26 -2.77 0.68 -1.77
CA GLY A 26 -1.70 1.21 -2.62
C GLY A 26 -1.58 0.50 -3.96
N SER A 27 -0.37 0.49 -4.51
CA SER A 27 -0.04 -0.13 -5.79
C SER A 27 1.34 -0.81 -5.75
N ILE A 28 1.49 -1.87 -6.54
CA ILE A 28 2.80 -2.46 -6.87
C ILE A 28 3.02 -2.22 -8.36
N GLU A 29 4.20 -1.73 -8.71
CA GLU A 29 4.63 -1.46 -10.09
C GLU A 29 5.81 -2.36 -10.42
N ILE A 30 5.75 -3.06 -11.57
CA ILE A 30 6.77 -4.00 -12.01
C ILE A 30 7.30 -3.53 -13.36
N VAL A 31 8.61 -3.43 -13.48
CA VAL A 31 9.27 -3.11 -14.75
C VAL A 31 9.92 -4.37 -15.30
N VAL A 32 9.61 -4.67 -16.56
CA VAL A 32 10.12 -5.82 -17.29
C VAL A 32 10.90 -5.33 -18.49
N HIS A 33 12.14 -5.78 -18.62
CA HIS A 33 12.97 -5.58 -19.80
C HIS A 33 13.50 -6.94 -20.27
N ASP A 34 13.38 -7.22 -21.57
CA ASP A 34 13.88 -8.47 -22.18
C ASP A 34 13.36 -9.74 -21.48
N GLY A 35 12.05 -9.81 -21.22
CA GLY A 35 11.41 -10.94 -20.53
C GLY A 35 11.76 -11.07 -19.04
N ARG A 36 12.63 -10.20 -18.50
CA ARG A 36 13.10 -10.24 -17.13
C ARG A 36 12.57 -9.08 -16.31
N ILE A 37 12.12 -9.37 -15.10
CA ILE A 37 11.76 -8.35 -14.12
C ILE A 37 13.06 -7.68 -13.65
N THR A 38 13.17 -6.38 -13.87
CA THR A 38 14.33 -5.58 -13.47
C THR A 38 14.05 -4.71 -12.25
N GLN A 39 12.79 -4.42 -11.98
CA GLN A 39 12.40 -3.54 -10.87
C GLN A 39 11.01 -3.91 -10.34
N ILE A 40 10.86 -3.78 -9.02
CA ILE A 40 9.59 -3.90 -8.30
C ILE A 40 9.51 -2.72 -7.33
N GLU A 41 8.50 -1.88 -7.49
CA GLU A 41 8.18 -0.78 -6.57
C GLU A 41 6.87 -1.04 -5.82
N ARG A 42 6.83 -0.72 -4.52
CA ARG A 42 5.61 -0.71 -3.71
C ARG A 42 5.30 0.71 -3.28
N ARG A 43 4.07 1.16 -3.53
CA ARG A 43 3.54 2.44 -3.03
C ARG A 43 2.38 2.15 -2.10
N GLU A 44 2.44 2.65 -0.87
CA GLU A 44 1.41 2.44 0.14
C GLU A 44 0.73 3.76 0.51
N LYS A 45 -0.60 3.72 0.64
CA LYS A 45 -1.41 4.88 1.00
C LYS A 45 -1.85 4.77 2.45
N VAL A 46 -1.20 5.55 3.31
CA VAL A 46 -1.58 5.66 4.72
C VAL A 46 -2.60 6.78 4.89
N ARG A 47 -3.75 6.49 5.50
CA ARG A 47 -4.66 7.53 5.97
C ARG A 47 -4.24 7.92 7.38
N ILE A 48 -3.68 9.11 7.52
CA ILE A 48 -3.56 9.75 8.83
C ILE A 48 -4.94 10.32 9.11
N ALA A 49 -5.73 9.63 9.94
CA ALA A 49 -6.94 10.24 10.48
C ALA A 49 -6.47 11.42 11.33
N ALA A 50 -6.79 12.64 10.89
CA ALA A 50 -6.73 13.79 11.80
C ALA A 50 -7.74 13.46 12.89
N ASP A 51 -7.23 13.07 14.05
CA ASP A 51 -8.02 12.95 15.27
C ASP A 51 -8.85 14.22 15.34
N ALA A 52 -10.16 14.08 15.14
CA ALA A 52 -11.05 15.21 15.07
C ALA A 52 -10.95 15.86 16.43
N ALA A 53 -10.18 16.95 16.50
CA ALA A 53 -10.04 17.77 17.68
C ALA A 53 -11.45 18.17 18.07
N ARG A 54 -12.04 17.42 18.99
CA ARG A 54 -13.32 17.72 19.59
C ARG A 54 -13.05 18.98 20.38
N PRO A 55 -13.49 20.18 19.95
CA PRO A 55 -13.45 21.32 20.84
C PRO A 55 -14.55 21.01 21.84
N THR A 56 -14.17 20.54 23.02
CA THR A 56 -15.08 20.48 24.15
C THR A 56 -15.55 21.91 24.36
N ARG A 57 -16.82 22.14 24.03
CA ARG A 57 -17.44 23.46 24.06
C ARG A 57 -17.52 23.89 25.54
N ASN A 58 -16.59 24.74 25.99
CA ASN A 58 -16.69 25.42 27.27
C ASN A 58 -17.95 26.28 27.24
N ARG A 59 -19.02 25.80 27.88
CA ARG A 59 -20.27 26.52 28.02
C ARG A 59 -20.69 26.51 29.48
N THR A 60 -19.91 27.21 30.31
CA THR A 60 -20.33 27.58 31.65
C THR A 60 -19.85 28.99 31.95
N GLY A 61 -20.65 29.95 31.55
CA GLY A 61 -20.45 31.37 31.75
C GLY A 61 -21.55 32.13 31.02
N VAL A 62 -22.66 32.39 31.73
CA VAL A 62 -23.75 33.37 31.53
C VAL A 62 -24.87 32.90 32.46
N THR A 63 -24.82 33.30 33.74
CA THR A 63 -25.61 34.40 34.31
C THR A 63 -27.13 34.22 34.19
N ALA A 64 -27.77 33.96 35.33
CA ALA A 64 -29.17 34.29 35.55
C ALA A 64 -29.35 34.70 37.03
N ARG A 65 -29.52 36.01 37.19
CA ARG A 65 -30.12 36.81 38.28
C ARG A 65 -30.29 36.20 39.66
#